data_AF-A0A9F1UCU1-F1
#
_entry.id   AF-A0A9F1UCU1-F1
#
_cell.length_a   1.000
_cell.length_b   1.000
_cell.length_c   1.000
_cell.angle_alpha   90.00
_cell.angle_beta   90.00
_cell.angle_gamma   90.00
#
_symmetry.space_group_name_H-M   'P 1'
#
loop_
_entity.id
_entity.type
_entity.pdbx_description
1 polymer ?
#
loop_
_entity_poly.entity_id
_entity_poly.type
_entity_poly.pdbx_seq_one_letter_code
_entity_poly.pdbx_strand_id
1 'polypeptide(L)'
;TPDYETKDTDILAAFRVTPQPGVPPEEAGAAVAAESSTGTWTTVWTDGLTSLDRYKGRCYHIEPVPGEENQYICYVAYPLDLFE
;
A
#
# COMPACT_ATOMS: atom_id res chain seq x y z
N THR A 1 -4.66 5.55 2.20
CA THR A 1 -5.98 5.87 2.76
C THR A 1 -6.99 5.48 1.71
N PRO A 2 -8.13 4.87 2.10
CA PRO A 2 -9.13 4.35 1.15
C PRO A 2 -9.68 5.40 0.17
N ASP A 3 -9.57 6.68 0.51
CA ASP A 3 -10.06 7.80 -0.31
C ASP A 3 -8.99 8.44 -1.21
N TYR A 4 -7.89 7.74 -1.48
CA TYR A 4 -6.88 8.26 -2.38
C TYR A 4 -7.35 8.18 -3.83
N GLU A 5 -7.53 9.34 -4.46
CA GLU A 5 -7.69 9.43 -5.91
C GLU A 5 -6.34 9.24 -6.60
N THR A 6 -6.23 8.16 -7.37
CA THR A 6 -5.03 7.84 -8.16
C THR A 6 -4.78 8.89 -9.22
N LYS A 7 -3.51 9.21 -9.45
CA LYS A 7 -3.11 10.13 -10.51
C LYS A 7 -2.69 9.37 -11.75
N ASP A 8 -2.79 10.00 -12.91
CA ASP A 8 -2.31 9.42 -14.19
C ASP A 8 -0.81 9.11 -14.19
N THR A 9 -0.05 9.79 -13.34
CA THR A 9 1.40 9.57 -13.17
C THR A 9 1.74 8.46 -12.19
N ASP A 10 0.78 7.96 -11.41
CA ASP A 10 1.08 6.95 -10.41
C ASP A 10 1.35 5.60 -11.10
N ILE A 11 2.35 4.87 -10.61
CA ILE A 11 2.51 3.46 -10.95
C ILE A 11 1.53 2.67 -10.10
N LEU A 12 0.68 1.87 -10.74
CA LEU A 12 -0.35 1.08 -10.07
C LEU A 12 0.03 -0.40 -10.06
N ALA A 13 -0.11 -1.05 -8.91
CA ALA A 13 0.11 -2.48 -8.75
C ALA A 13 -1.11 -3.15 -8.08
N ALA A 14 -1.47 -4.34 -8.56
CA ALA A 14 -2.50 -5.18 -7.96
C ALA A 14 -1.86 -6.44 -7.38
N PHE A 15 -1.86 -6.56 -6.07
CA PHE A 15 -1.27 -7.71 -5.36
C PHE A 15 -2.35 -8.69 -4.92
N ARG A 16 -2.20 -9.97 -5.25
CA ARG A 16 -2.99 -11.04 -4.63
C ARG A 16 -2.38 -11.38 -3.27
N VAL A 17 -3.03 -10.93 -2.20
CA VAL A 17 -2.54 -11.05 -0.82
C VAL A 17 -3.36 -12.11 -0.08
N THR A 18 -2.65 -12.97 0.66
CA THR A 18 -3.24 -13.90 1.64
C THR A 18 -2.75 -13.50 3.02
N PRO A 19 -3.53 -12.74 3.82
CA PRO A 19 -3.13 -12.37 5.17
C PRO A 19 -2.99 -13.60 6.07
N GLN A 20 -2.08 -13.54 7.05
CA GLN A 20 -2.05 -14.55 8.11
C GLN A 20 -3.35 -14.50 8.94
N PRO A 21 -3.78 -15.62 9.55
CA PRO A 21 -4.98 -15.64 10.39
C PRO A 21 -4.93 -14.56 11.48
N GLY A 22 -5.99 -13.77 11.59
CA GLY A 22 -6.10 -12.67 12.55
C GLY A 22 -5.49 -11.34 12.08
N VAL A 23 -4.85 -11.29 10.91
CA VAL A 23 -4.39 -10.03 10.30
C VAL A 23 -5.49 -9.48 9.38
N PRO A 24 -5.99 -8.26 9.62
CA PRO A 24 -6.96 -7.62 8.72
C PRO A 24 -6.37 -7.42 7.31
N PRO A 25 -7.16 -7.57 6.23
CA PRO A 25 -6.68 -7.33 4.87
C PRO A 25 -6.23 -5.88 4.65
N GLU A 26 -6.82 -4.91 5.34
CA GLU A 26 -6.41 -3.50 5.33
C GLU A 26 -4.99 -3.31 5.86
N GLU A 27 -4.67 -3.99 6.97
CA GLU A 27 -3.33 -3.96 7.56
C GLU A 27 -2.31 -4.64 6.64
N ALA A 28 -2.66 -5.80 6.07
CA ALA A 28 -1.80 -6.51 5.12
C ALA A 28 -1.52 -5.66 3.86
N GLY A 29 -2.55 -5.02 3.30
CA GLY A 29 -2.40 -4.12 2.15
C GLY A 29 -1.60 -2.85 2.49
N ALA A 30 -1.80 -2.28 3.68
CA ALA A 30 -1.04 -1.13 4.15
C ALA A 30 0.45 -1.49 4.37
N ALA A 31 0.74 -2.67 4.93
CA ALA A 31 2.10 -3.16 5.13
C ALA A 31 2.81 -3.38 3.78
N VAL A 32 2.15 -3.99 2.80
CA VAL A 32 2.68 -4.12 1.44
C VAL A 32 3.02 -2.74 0.87
N ALA A 33 2.10 -1.77 0.96
CA ALA A 33 2.33 -0.42 0.44
C ALA A 33 3.48 0.31 1.17
N ALA A 34 3.57 0.16 2.50
CA ALA A 34 4.59 0.81 3.32
C ALA A 34 5.99 0.27 2.99
N GLU A 35 6.21 -1.04 3.15
CA GLU A 35 7.54 -1.67 3.00
C GLU A 35 8.04 -1.73 1.55
N SER A 36 7.16 -1.54 0.56
CA SER A 36 7.54 -1.41 -0.85
C SER A 36 7.70 0.04 -1.32
N SER A 37 7.59 1.02 -0.42
CA SER A 37 7.84 2.43 -0.72
C SER A 37 8.86 3.03 0.24
N THR A 38 8.42 3.45 1.44
CA THR A 38 9.26 4.23 2.37
C THR A 38 9.15 3.80 3.83
N GLY A 39 8.24 2.88 4.17
CA GLY A 39 7.95 2.48 5.54
C GLY A 39 8.93 1.43 6.08
N THR A 40 8.97 1.32 7.40
CA THR A 40 9.60 0.20 8.13
C THR A 40 8.78 -0.11 9.39
N TRP A 41 9.16 -1.16 10.13
CA TRP A 41 8.41 -1.74 11.25
C TRP A 41 8.20 -0.82 12.48
N THR A 42 8.88 0.32 12.55
CA THR A 42 8.73 1.29 13.64
C THR A 42 8.89 2.71 13.10
N THR A 43 8.28 3.67 13.78
CA THR A 43 8.37 5.08 13.41
C THR A 43 9.80 5.58 13.45
N VAL A 44 10.21 6.31 12.42
CA VAL A 44 11.53 6.94 12.36
C VAL A 44 11.37 8.46 12.28
N TRP A 45 12.13 9.19 13.10
CA TRP A 45 12.04 10.66 13.13
C TRP A 45 12.48 11.31 11.80
N THR A 46 13.29 10.60 11.02
CA THR A 46 13.79 11.04 9.71
C THR A 46 12.69 11.22 8.68
N ASP A 47 11.50 10.65 8.90
CA ASP A 47 10.31 10.94 8.11
C ASP A 47 10.00 12.45 8.07
N GLY A 48 10.32 13.18 9.14
CA GLY A 48 10.16 14.64 9.21
C GLY A 48 11.16 15.45 8.37
N LEU A 49 12.17 14.81 7.77
CA LEU A 49 13.13 15.45 6.87
C LEU A 49 12.67 15.44 5.40
N THR A 50 11.60 14.69 5.09
CA THR A 50 11.04 14.56 3.74
C THR A 50 9.52 14.78 3.78
N SER A 51 8.90 14.80 2.60
CA SER A 51 7.44 14.83 2.49
C SER A 51 6.92 13.40 2.33
N LEU A 52 6.56 12.75 3.44
CA LEU A 52 5.91 11.43 3.39
C LEU A 52 4.65 11.44 2.52
N ASP A 53 3.89 12.54 2.53
CA ASP A 53 2.70 12.64 1.67
C ASP A 53 3.04 12.60 0.18
N ARG A 54 4.23 13.06 -0.22
CA ARG A 54 4.68 12.94 -1.61
C ARG A 54 5.15 11.53 -1.95
N TYR A 55 5.86 10.87 -1.05
CA TYR A 55 6.62 9.65 -1.38
C TYR A 55 5.99 8.33 -0.90
N LYS A 56 5.03 8.36 0.04
CA LYS A 56 4.42 7.12 0.54
C LYS A 56 3.59 6.43 -0.53
N GLY A 57 3.82 5.13 -0.72
CA GLY A 57 2.92 4.24 -1.44
C GLY A 57 1.58 4.13 -0.69
N ARG A 58 0.49 3.94 -1.44
CA ARG A 58 -0.87 3.98 -0.88
C ARG A 58 -1.67 2.78 -1.35
N CYS A 59 -2.03 1.90 -0.43
CA CYS A 59 -3.14 0.98 -0.64
C CYS A 59 -4.45 1.80 -0.66
N TYR A 60 -5.09 1.88 -1.82
CA TYR A 60 -6.27 2.72 -2.05
C TYR A 60 -7.54 1.91 -2.24
N HIS A 61 -7.43 0.65 -2.67
CA HIS A 61 -8.58 -0.23 -2.84
C HIS A 61 -8.21 -1.66 -2.46
N ILE A 62 -9.16 -2.37 -1.85
CA ILE A 62 -9.04 -3.78 -1.48
C ILE A 62 -10.37 -4.44 -1.83
N GLU A 63 -10.30 -5.54 -2.58
CA GLU A 63 -11.47 -6.37 -2.89
C GLU A 63 -11.19 -7.84 -2.60
N PRO A 64 -12.19 -8.62 -2.15
CA PRO A 64 -12.04 -10.05 -1.96
C PRO A 64 -11.93 -10.77 -3.32
N VAL A 65 -11.10 -11.81 -3.38
CA VAL A 65 -11.00 -12.66 -4.57
C VAL A 65 -12.22 -13.60 -4.62
N PRO A 66 -13.02 -13.59 -5.70
CA PRO A 66 -14.19 -14.46 -5.81
C PRO A 66 -13.81 -15.94 -5.71
N GLY A 67 -14.51 -16.69 -4.83
CA GLY A 67 -14.29 -18.12 -4.62
C GLY A 67 -13.18 -18.47 -3.63
N GLU A 68 -12.52 -17.49 -3.02
CA GLU A 68 -11.47 -17.68 -2.01
C GLU A 68 -11.89 -17.03 -0.69
N GLU A 69 -11.67 -17.71 0.44
CA GLU A 69 -12.17 -17.23 1.75
C GLU A 69 -11.26 -16.20 2.44
N ASN A 70 -9.95 -16.21 2.13
CA ASN A 70 -8.96 -15.36 2.81
C ASN A 70 -7.95 -14.76 1.84
N GLN A 71 -8.42 -14.38 0.65
CA GLN A 71 -7.58 -13.76 -0.38
C GLN A 71 -8.20 -12.49 -0.92
N TYR A 72 -7.33 -11.52 -1.16
CA TYR A 72 -7.72 -10.17 -1.52
C TYR A 72 -6.82 -9.66 -2.65
N ILE A 73 -7.37 -8.78 -3.49
CA ILE A 73 -6.57 -7.94 -4.37
C ILE A 73 -6.38 -6.59 -3.67
N CYS A 74 -5.14 -6.29 -3.30
CA CYS A 74 -4.75 -5.00 -2.74
C CYS A 74 -4.17 -4.13 -3.86
N TYR A 75 -4.83 -3.03 -4.17
CA TYR A 75 -4.38 -2.06 -5.15
C TYR A 75 -3.54 -0.97 -4.50
N VAL A 76 -2.29 -0.87 -4.96
CA VAL A 76 -1.30 0.07 -4.42
C VAL A 76 -0.89 1.05 -5.51
N ALA A 77 -0.92 2.34 -5.16
CA ALA A 77 -0.42 3.42 -6.00
C ALA A 77 0.95 3.91 -5.49
N TYR A 78 1.90 4.06 -6.39
CA TYR A 78 3.24 4.55 -6.14
C TYR A 78 3.49 5.86 -6.90
N PRO A 79 3.97 6.92 -6.23
CA PRO A 79 4.39 8.15 -6.89
C PRO A 79 5.50 7.89 -7.93
N LEU A 80 5.41 8.51 -9.11
CA LEU A 80 6.40 8.36 -10.19
C LEU A 80 7.83 8.65 -9.72
N ASP A 81 7.99 9.68 -8.88
CA ASP A 81 9.29 10.15 -8.37
C ASP A 81 10.03 9.11 -7.50
N LEU A 82 9.43 7.95 -7.20
CA LEU A 82 10.10 6.85 -6.52
C LEU A 82 11.02 6.02 -7.43
N PHE A 83 10.90 6.15 -8.75
CA PHE A 83 11.56 5.29 -9.72
C PHE A 83 12.61 6.06 -10.54
N GLU A 84 13.71 5.38 -10.90
CA GLU A 84 14.85 5.93 -11.66
C GLU A 84 14.56 6.10 -13.16
#